data_AF-A0A519E7Y7-F1
#
_entry.id   AF-A0A519E7Y7-F1
#
_cell.length_a   1.000
_cell.length_b   1.000
_cell.length_c   1.000
_cell.angle_alpha   90.00
_cell.angle_beta   90.00
_cell.angle_gamma   90.00
#
_symmetry.space_group_name_H-M   'P 1'
#
loop_
_entity.id
_entity.type
_entity.pdbx_description
1 polymer ?
#
loop_
_entity_poly.entity_id
_entity_poly.type
_entity_poly.pdbx_seq_one_letter_code
_entity_poly.pdbx_strand_id
1 'polypeptide(L)'
;MGLWRIALWGGAGLLLLLPAIAMQFTTEVRWGGEDFLAFAALLLVACGLFEIVTRRSTRRSARTTAGGAILIAFLLVWAELAVGILH
;
A
#
# COMPACT_ATOMS: atom_id res chain seq x y z
N MET A 1 8.43 17.48 -8.13
CA MET A 1 8.56 16.10 -7.58
C MET A 1 9.38 15.25 -8.55
N GLY A 2 10.24 14.34 -8.07
CA GLY A 2 10.88 13.36 -8.95
C GLY A 2 9.85 12.36 -9.49
N LEU A 3 10.01 11.90 -10.75
CA LEU A 3 9.11 10.96 -11.44
C LEU A 3 8.80 9.71 -10.59
N TRP A 4 9.78 9.20 -9.86
CA TRP A 4 9.60 8.03 -9.00
C TRP A 4 8.62 8.25 -7.83
N ARG A 5 8.54 9.47 -7.28
CA ARG A 5 7.59 9.80 -6.20
C ARG A 5 6.17 9.89 -6.75
N ILE A 6 6.03 10.44 -7.96
CA ILE A 6 4.74 10.52 -8.66
C ILE A 6 4.25 9.10 -8.96
N ALA A 7 5.12 8.21 -9.45
CA ALA A 7 4.76 6.82 -9.69
C ALA A 7 4.35 6.09 -8.40
N LEU A 8 5.10 6.26 -7.31
CA LEU A 8 4.78 5.63 -6.01
C LEU A 8 3.43 6.09 -5.46
N TRP A 9 3.24 7.41 -5.32
CA TRP A 9 2.03 7.97 -4.72
C TRP A 9 0.81 7.90 -5.66
N GLY A 10 1.02 8.05 -6.97
CA GLY A 10 0.00 7.83 -7.98
C GLY A 10 -0.46 6.37 -8.03
N GLY A 11 0.49 5.42 -7.93
CA GLY A 11 0.17 4.00 -7.81
C GLY A 11 -0.62 3.67 -6.55
N ALA A 12 -0.26 4.25 -5.40
CA ALA A 12 -1.03 4.10 -4.16
C ALA A 12 -2.46 4.65 -4.29
N GLY A 13 -2.62 5.83 -4.91
CA GLY A 13 -3.93 6.41 -5.18
C GLY A 13 -4.79 5.53 -6.10
N LEU A 14 -4.19 5.01 -7.19
CA LEU A 14 -4.88 4.07 -8.09
C LEU A 14 -5.29 2.78 -7.37
N LEU A 15 -4.43 2.25 -6.50
CA LEU A 15 -4.73 1.05 -5.72
C LEU A 15 -5.89 1.28 -4.74
N LEU A 16 -5.95 2.46 -4.11
CA LEU A 16 -7.06 2.84 -3.23
C LEU A 16 -8.38 3.05 -4.00
N LEU A 17 -8.30 3.48 -5.26
CA LEU A 17 -9.48 3.67 -6.12
C LEU A 17 -10.03 2.35 -6.69
N LEU A 18 -9.22 1.29 -6.78
CA LEU A 18 -9.65 0.00 -7.32
C LEU A 18 -10.92 -0.54 -6.64
N PRO A 19 -11.02 -0.62 -5.30
CA PRO A 19 -12.24 -1.05 -4.63
C PRO A 19 -13.43 -0.14 -4.93
N ALA A 20 -13.22 1.19 -4.92
CA ALA A 20 -14.30 2.15 -5.18
C ALA A 20 -14.87 1.99 -6.60
N ILE A 21 -14.01 1.76 -7.59
CA ILE A 21 -14.38 1.47 -8.97
C ILE A 21 -15.07 0.11 -9.05
N ALA A 22 -14.52 -0.93 -8.44
CA ALA A 22 -15.08 -2.28 -8.44
C ALA A 22 -16.51 -2.33 -7.87
N MET A 23 -16.76 -1.60 -6.78
CA MET A 23 -18.09 -1.46 -6.15
C MET A 23 -19.15 -0.85 -7.08
N GLN A 24 -18.76 -0.18 -8.17
CA GLN A 24 -19.71 0.32 -9.17
C GLN A 24 -20.19 -0.78 -10.14
N PHE A 25 -19.44 -1.89 -10.23
CA PHE A 25 -19.70 -2.98 -11.18
C PHE A 25 -20.16 -4.28 -10.51
N THR A 26 -19.80 -4.49 -9.24
CA THR A 26 -20.13 -5.72 -8.52
C THR A 26 -20.44 -5.47 -7.04
N THR A 27 -21.31 -6.32 -6.48
CA THR A 27 -21.61 -6.37 -5.05
C THR A 27 -20.69 -7.34 -4.29
N GLU A 28 -19.75 -8.00 -4.97
CA GLU A 28 -18.77 -8.90 -4.32
C GLU A 28 -17.73 -8.12 -3.50
N VAL A 29 -17.38 -6.92 -3.95
CA VAL A 29 -16.56 -5.97 -3.17
C VAL A 29 -17.52 -5.07 -2.42
N ARG A 30 -17.45 -5.05 -1.08
CA ARG A 30 -18.31 -4.21 -0.24
C ARG A 30 -17.50 -3.53 0.85
N TRP A 31 -16.73 -2.51 0.45
CA TRP A 31 -15.94 -1.72 1.39
C TRP A 31 -16.79 -0.61 2.02
N GLY A 32 -16.73 -0.52 3.35
CA GLY A 32 -17.18 0.63 4.13
C GLY A 32 -16.15 1.76 4.12
N GLY A 33 -16.52 2.91 4.69
CA GLY A 33 -15.60 4.05 4.81
C GLY A 33 -14.37 3.73 5.67
N GLU A 34 -14.55 2.87 6.66
CA GLU A 34 -13.53 2.31 7.53
C GLU A 34 -12.49 1.48 6.77
N ASP A 35 -12.90 0.70 5.77
CA ASP A 35 -11.99 -0.11 4.96
C ASP A 35 -11.10 0.78 4.09
N PHE A 36 -11.69 1.80 3.47
CA PHE A 36 -10.93 2.81 2.73
C PHE A 36 -9.95 3.55 3.64
N LEU A 37 -10.37 3.92 4.86
CA LEU A 37 -9.50 4.61 5.79
C LEU A 37 -8.34 3.72 6.26
N ALA A 38 -8.62 2.46 6.60
CA ALA A 38 -7.61 1.49 7.01
C ALA A 38 -6.62 1.23 5.87
N PHE A 39 -7.11 1.02 4.65
CA PHE A 39 -6.25 0.76 3.49
C PHE A 39 -5.44 1.99 3.08
N ALA A 40 -6.02 3.18 3.15
CA ALA A 40 -5.30 4.43 2.94
C ALA A 40 -4.19 4.64 3.98
N ALA A 41 -4.46 4.37 5.26
CA ALA A 41 -3.46 4.44 6.32
C ALA A 41 -2.32 3.43 6.08
N LEU A 42 -2.66 2.20 5.68
CA LEU A 42 -1.69 1.16 5.36
C LEU A 42 -0.78 1.57 4.19
N LEU A 43 -1.36 2.14 3.13
CA LEU A 43 -0.62 2.66 1.98
C LEU A 43 0.28 3.85 2.36
N LEU A 44 -0.22 4.79 3.16
CA LEU A 44 0.56 5.93 3.66
C LEU A 44 1.79 5.46 4.44
N VAL A 45 1.63 4.48 5.34
CA VAL A 45 2.73 3.91 6.12
C VAL A 45 3.74 3.21 5.21
N ALA A 46 3.29 2.33 4.30
CA ALA A 46 4.18 1.59 3.42
C ALA A 46 4.96 2.52 2.47
N CYS A 47 4.27 3.44 1.79
CA CYS A 47 4.92 4.42 0.90
C CYS A 47 5.83 5.38 1.66
N GLY A 48 5.41 5.84 2.84
CA GLY A 48 6.20 6.72 3.71
C GLY A 48 7.49 6.05 4.20
N LEU A 49 7.41 4.81 4.68
CA LEU A 49 8.59 4.03 5.08
C LEU A 49 9.56 3.83 3.91
N PHE A 50 9.03 3.49 2.74
CA PHE A 50 9.87 3.32 1.56
C PHE A 50 10.54 4.65 1.14
N GLU A 51 9.82 5.76 1.20
CA GLU A 51 10.38 7.09 0.95
C GLU A 51 11.49 7.44 1.97
N ILE A 52 11.33 7.10 3.25
CA ILE A 52 12.36 7.29 4.28
C ILE A 52 13.61 6.45 3.97
N VAL A 53 13.44 5.16 3.64
CA VAL A 53 14.55 4.25 3.29
C VAL A 53 15.32 4.78 2.08
N THR A 54 14.62 5.20 1.03
CA THR A 54 15.26 5.70 -0.19
C THR A 54 15.97 7.03 0.01
N ARG A 55 15.54 7.85 0.97
CA ARG A 55 16.23 9.09 1.37
C ARG A 55 17.46 8.84 2.24
N ARG A 56 17.43 7.84 3.12
CA ARG A 56 18.51 7.53 4.07
C ARG A 56 19.59 6.62 3.50
N SER A 57 19.26 5.80 2.51
CA SER A 57 20.19 4.82 1.93
C SER A 57 20.50 5.10 0.47
N THR A 58 21.78 5.28 0.16
CA THR A 58 22.30 5.35 -1.21
C THR A 58 22.55 3.96 -1.82
N ARG A 59 22.63 2.91 -0.99
CA ARG A 59 22.92 1.54 -1.44
C ARG A 59 21.66 0.90 -2.04
N ARG A 60 21.76 0.48 -3.30
CA ARG A 60 20.67 -0.19 -4.02
C ARG A 60 20.19 -1.46 -3.31
N SER A 61 21.11 -2.29 -2.80
CA SER A 61 20.79 -3.51 -2.06
C SER A 61 19.94 -3.24 -0.81
N ALA A 62 20.31 -2.24 0.00
CA ALA A 62 19.53 -1.89 1.18
C ALA A 62 18.11 -1.39 0.83
N ARG A 63 17.97 -0.66 -0.29
CA ARG A 63 16.65 -0.21 -0.78
C ARG A 63 15.77 -1.37 -1.26
N THR A 64 16.35 -2.34 -1.96
CA THR A 64 15.60 -3.52 -2.44
C THR A 64 15.17 -4.43 -1.30
N THR A 65 16.06 -4.70 -0.34
CA THR A 65 15.75 -5.54 0.82
C THR A 65 14.67 -4.90 1.69
N ALA A 66 14.81 -3.61 2.01
CA ALA A 66 13.80 -2.88 2.78
C ALA A 66 12.48 -2.75 2.01
N GLY A 67 12.52 -2.51 0.70
CA GLY A 67 11.31 -2.49 -0.15
C GLY A 67 10.58 -3.84 -0.13
N GLY A 68 11.32 -4.95 -0.22
CA GLY A 68 10.76 -6.30 -0.09
C GLY A 68 10.13 -6.53 1.28
N ALA A 69 10.82 -6.15 2.37
CA ALA A 69 10.29 -6.29 3.72
C ALA A 69 9.02 -5.45 3.95
N ILE A 70 8.99 -4.20 3.48
CA ILE A 70 7.82 -3.32 3.54
C ILE A 70 6.66 -3.93 2.76
N LEU A 71 6.91 -4.44 1.55
CA LEU A 71 5.89 -5.07 0.72
C LEU A 71 5.30 -6.32 1.38
N ILE A 72 6.15 -7.19 1.94
CA ILE A 72 5.70 -8.39 2.65
C ILE A 72 4.85 -7.99 3.87
N ALA A 73 5.32 -7.05 4.68
CA ALA A 73 4.58 -6.57 5.84
C ALA A 73 3.23 -5.94 5.43
N PHE A 74 3.23 -5.13 4.37
CA PHE A 74 2.01 -4.55 3.79
C PHE A 74 1.01 -5.65 3.41
N LEU A 75 1.44 -6.65 2.64
CA LEU A 75 0.57 -7.73 2.18
C LEU A 75 0.04 -8.58 3.34
N LEU A 76 0.87 -8.86 4.35
CA LEU A 76 0.46 -9.59 5.53
C LEU A 76 -0.62 -8.83 6.31
N VAL A 77 -0.38 -7.55 6.61
CA VAL A 77 -1.36 -6.72 7.34
C VAL A 77 -2.64 -6.55 6.53
N TRP A 78 -2.53 -6.35 5.21
CA TRP A 78 -3.71 -6.24 4.36
C TRP A 78 -4.51 -7.54 4.34
N ALA A 79 -3.84 -8.69 4.18
CA ALA A 79 -4.50 -9.98 4.17
C ALA A 79 -5.15 -10.32 5.53
N GLU A 80 -4.52 -9.91 6.65
CA GLU A 80 -5.14 -9.98 7.97
C GLU A 80 -6.42 -9.16 8.06
N LEU A 81 -6.40 -7.91 7.60
CA LEU A 81 -7.56 -7.04 7.65
C LEU A 81 -8.69 -7.51 6.71
N ALA A 82 -8.32 -8.11 5.57
CA ALA A 82 -9.28 -8.52 4.54
C ALA A 82 -9.87 -9.92 4.79
N VAL A 83 -9.05 -10.86 5.26
CA VAL A 83 -9.40 -12.29 5.35
C VAL A 83 -9.27 -12.83 6.78
N GLY A 84 -8.38 -12.26 7.61
CA GLY A 84 -8.09 -12.77 8.96
C GLY A 84 -7.36 -14.11 8.92
N ILE A 85 -6.15 -14.15 8.35
CA ILE A 85 -5.41 -15.39 8.10
C ILE A 85 -4.73 -15.94 9.37
N LEU A 86 -4.40 -15.08 10.34
CA LEU A 86 -3.65 -15.40 11.55
C LEU A 86 -4.53 -15.66 12.78
N HIS A 87 -5.86 -15.69 12.63
CA HIS A 87 -6.81 -15.88 13.72
C HIS A 87 -7.81 -17.01 13.43
#